data_AF-A0A9Q3Q5X1-F1
#
_entry.id   AF-A0A9Q3Q5X1-F1
#
_cell.length_a   1.000
_cell.length_b   1.000
_cell.length_c   1.000
_cell.angle_alpha   90.00
_cell.angle_beta   90.00
_cell.angle_gamma   90.00
#
_symmetry.space_group_name_H-M   'P 1'
#
loop_
_entity.id
_entity.type
_entity.pdbx_description
1 polymer ?
#
loop_
_entity_poly.entity_id
_entity_poly.type
_entity_poly.pdbx_seq_one_letter_code
_entity_poly.pdbx_strand_id
1 'polypeptide(L)'
;MLRKNRPAFANGEEPLDKIKGHDIELHLDVERPYPPILRRPPYPASLETREEIEKHINELLDMDVIRKIEHNEIVEITTPVLITWNDGKTSEL
;
A
#
# COMPACT_ATOMS: atom_id res chain seq x y z
N MET A 1 -19.28 -0.09 27.57
CA MET A 1 -18.19 0.70 26.95
C MET A 1 -18.16 0.58 25.43
N LEU A 2 -18.16 -0.63 24.83
CA LEU A 2 -18.09 -0.84 23.37
C LEU A 2 -19.11 -0.05 22.53
N ARG A 3 -20.39 0.06 22.95
CA ARG A 3 -21.40 0.81 22.17
C ARG A 3 -21.21 2.32 22.13
N LYS A 4 -20.66 2.93 23.19
CA LYS A 4 -20.48 4.40 23.26
C LYS A 4 -19.31 4.90 22.42
N ASN A 5 -18.26 4.08 22.29
CA ASN A 5 -17.04 4.42 21.58
C ASN A 5 -16.96 3.72 20.22
N ARG A 6 -18.08 3.28 19.64
CA ARG A 6 -18.10 2.56 18.34
C ARG A 6 -17.30 3.27 17.24
N PRO A 7 -17.31 4.62 17.10
CA PRO A 7 -16.50 5.33 16.10
C PRO A 7 -14.99 5.32 16.38
N ALA A 8 -14.56 4.95 17.58
CA ALA A 8 -13.14 4.85 17.93
C ALA A 8 -12.52 3.50 17.52
N PHE A 9 -13.33 2.56 17.02
CA PHE A 9 -12.86 1.27 16.53
C PHE A 9 -12.91 1.26 15.01
N ALA A 10 -11.87 0.73 14.39
CA ALA A 10 -11.88 0.43 12.97
C ALA A 10 -13.05 -0.53 12.69
N ASN A 11 -13.99 -0.08 11.88
CA ASN A 11 -15.07 -0.89 11.36
C ASN A 11 -14.98 -0.83 9.83
N GLY A 12 -15.29 -1.93 9.14
CA GLY A 12 -15.20 -1.98 7.67
C GLY A 12 -16.24 -1.13 6.94
N GLU A 13 -17.03 -0.34 7.67
CA GLU A 13 -18.10 0.52 7.15
C GLU A 13 -17.66 2.00 7.08
N GLU A 14 -16.62 2.38 7.84
CA GLU A 14 -16.13 3.76 7.90
C GLU A 14 -14.89 3.95 7.02
N PRO A 15 -14.95 4.89 6.05
CA PRO A 15 -13.81 5.15 5.18
C PRO A 15 -12.66 5.82 5.96
N LEU A 16 -11.42 5.44 5.63
CA LEU A 16 -10.20 6.00 6.27
C LEU A 16 -9.96 7.47 5.88
N ASP A 17 -10.61 7.95 4.82
CA ASP A 17 -10.58 9.33 4.33
C ASP A 17 -11.00 10.39 5.37
N LYS A 18 -11.75 9.99 6.42
CA LYS A 18 -12.16 10.88 7.51
C LYS A 18 -11.01 11.33 8.40
N ILE A 19 -9.86 10.66 8.33
CA ILE A 19 -8.65 11.10 9.00
C ILE A 19 -8.03 12.21 8.14
N LYS A 20 -8.23 13.46 8.55
CA LYS A 20 -7.50 14.60 7.97
C LYS A 20 -6.01 14.46 8.29
N GLY A 21 -5.27 13.79 7.40
CA GLY A 21 -3.82 13.70 7.45
C GLY A 21 -3.18 15.09 7.35
N HIS A 22 -1.98 15.21 7.91
CA HIS A 22 -1.10 16.33 7.59
C HIS A 22 -0.36 15.97 6.32
N ASP A 23 -0.26 16.90 5.37
CA ASP A 23 0.61 16.73 4.21
C ASP A 23 2.05 16.58 4.70
N ILE A 24 2.71 15.48 4.31
CA ILE A 24 4.08 15.17 4.72
C ILE A 24 5.01 15.51 3.56
N GLU A 25 6.01 16.36 3.83
CA GLU A 25 7.10 16.62 2.91
C GLU A 25 8.29 15.70 3.23
N LEU A 26 8.62 14.80 2.32
CA LEU A 26 9.74 13.87 2.45
C LEU A 26 10.98 14.40 1.72
N HIS A 27 12.08 14.56 2.44
CA HIS A 27 13.37 14.98 1.89
C HIS A 27 14.30 13.76 1.80
N LEU A 28 14.87 13.52 0.61
CA LEU A 28 15.88 12.47 0.41
C LEU A 28 17.26 13.02 0.75
N ASP A 29 18.07 12.20 1.41
CA ASP A 29 19.47 12.48 1.76
C ASP A 29 20.47 12.11 0.65
N VAL A 30 19.97 11.55 -0.45
CA VAL A 30 20.73 11.08 -1.60
C VAL A 30 20.38 11.87 -2.87
N GLU A 31 21.21 11.73 -3.91
CA GLU A 31 20.98 12.28 -5.26
C GLU A 31 20.71 11.18 -6.29
N ARG A 32 20.13 11.55 -7.45
CA ARG A 32 19.79 10.62 -8.52
C ARG A 32 21.03 9.87 -9.03
N PRO A 33 20.90 8.60 -9.49
CA PRO A 33 19.65 7.85 -9.63
C PRO A 33 19.14 7.22 -8.32
N TYR A 34 17.86 7.41 -8.04
CA TYR A 34 17.16 6.86 -6.88
C TYR A 34 16.54 5.50 -7.17
N PRO A 35 16.47 4.64 -6.15
CA PRO A 35 17.54 3.75 -5.67
C PRO A 35 18.29 3.03 -6.82
N PRO A 36 19.39 2.31 -6.55
CA PRO A 36 20.04 1.48 -7.57
C PRO A 36 18.99 0.59 -8.23
N ILE A 37 18.84 0.68 -9.57
CA ILE A 37 17.91 -0.12 -10.36
C ILE A 37 17.86 -1.52 -9.78
N LEU A 38 16.68 -1.93 -9.29
CA LEU A 38 16.44 -3.33 -9.01
C LEU A 38 16.54 -4.05 -10.33
N ARG A 39 17.69 -4.69 -10.54
CA ARG A 39 17.97 -5.53 -11.70
C ARG A 39 17.07 -6.77 -11.76
N ARG A 40 16.19 -6.96 -10.78
CA ARG A 40 15.31 -8.10 -10.72
C ARG A 40 13.95 -7.70 -11.30
N PRO A 41 13.44 -8.45 -12.30
CA PRO A 41 12.08 -8.25 -12.76
C PRO A 41 11.12 -8.39 -11.57
N PRO A 42 9.92 -7.78 -11.63
CA PRO A 42 8.86 -8.05 -10.67
C PRO A 42 8.74 -9.56 -10.49
N TYR A 43 8.68 -10.02 -9.24
CA TYR A 43 8.66 -11.46 -8.98
C TYR A 43 7.47 -12.08 -9.71
N PRO A 44 7.66 -13.18 -10.47
CA PRO A 44 6.55 -13.81 -11.17
C PRO A 44 5.54 -14.32 -10.14
N ALA A 45 4.41 -13.64 -10.06
CA ALA A 45 3.26 -14.06 -9.27
C ALA A 45 2.43 -15.08 -10.05
N SER A 46 1.87 -16.10 -9.37
CA SER A 46 0.88 -17.00 -9.98
C SER A 46 -0.39 -16.21 -10.36
N LEU A 47 -1.22 -16.77 -11.26
CA LEU A 47 -2.50 -16.14 -11.61
C LEU A 47 -3.36 -15.89 -10.36
N GLU A 48 -3.50 -16.90 -9.51
CA GLU A 48 -4.21 -16.82 -8.22
C GLU A 48 -3.63 -15.72 -7.32
N THR A 49 -2.30 -15.62 -7.23
CA THR A 49 -1.63 -14.58 -6.43
C THR A 49 -1.98 -13.19 -6.96
N ARG A 50 -2.03 -13.02 -8.29
CA ARG A 50 -2.37 -11.73 -8.91
C ARG A 50 -3.82 -11.35 -8.65
N GLU A 51 -4.74 -12.30 -8.78
CA GLU A 51 -6.17 -12.07 -8.52
C GLU A 51 -6.43 -11.65 -7.08
N GLU A 52 -5.77 -12.29 -6.09
CA GLU A 52 -5.90 -11.88 -4.69
C GLU A 52 -5.27 -10.51 -4.42
N ILE A 53 -4.11 -10.22 -4.99
CA ILE A 53 -3.49 -8.88 -4.86
C ILE A 53 -4.36 -7.80 -5.49
N GLU A 54 -4.97 -8.08 -6.64
CA GLU A 54 -5.81 -7.13 -7.36
C GLU A 54 -7.03 -6.71 -6.52
N LYS A 55 -7.63 -7.62 -5.74
CA LYS A 55 -8.69 -7.27 -4.78
C LYS A 55 -8.22 -6.22 -3.78
N HIS A 56 -7.07 -6.42 -3.16
CA HIS A 56 -6.51 -5.50 -2.17
C HIS A 56 -6.09 -4.16 -2.80
N ILE A 57 -5.54 -4.18 -4.02
CA ILE A 57 -5.22 -2.95 -4.76
C ILE A 57 -6.50 -2.15 -5.02
N ASN A 58 -7.58 -2.80 -5.43
CA ASN A 58 -8.86 -2.14 -5.67
C ASN A 58 -9.46 -1.55 -4.39
N GLU A 59 -9.41 -2.28 -3.27
CA GLU A 59 -9.83 -1.75 -1.96
C GLU A 59 -9.04 -0.48 -1.59
N LEU A 60 -7.71 -0.48 -1.79
CA LEU A 60 -6.87 0.69 -1.50
C LEU A 60 -7.14 1.88 -2.44
N LEU A 61 -7.52 1.62 -3.70
CA LEU A 61 -7.96 2.65 -4.66
C LEU A 61 -9.29 3.26 -4.23
N ASP A 62 -10.27 2.43 -3.84
CA ASP A 62 -11.60 2.88 -3.38
C ASP A 62 -11.51 3.71 -2.09
N MET A 63 -10.51 3.42 -1.25
CA MET A 63 -10.23 4.15 -0.01
C MET A 63 -9.36 5.40 -0.22
N ASP A 64 -8.96 5.72 -1.45
CA ASP A 64 -8.07 6.85 -1.80
C ASP A 64 -6.72 6.82 -1.05
N VAL A 65 -6.25 5.63 -0.68
CA VAL A 65 -4.95 5.42 -0.04
C VAL A 65 -3.83 5.37 -1.08
N ILE A 66 -4.12 4.77 -2.23
CA ILE A 66 -3.26 4.78 -3.42
C ILE A 66 -4.05 5.33 -4.60
N ARG A 67 -3.33 5.84 -5.60
CA ARG A 67 -3.93 6.32 -6.84
C ARG A 67 -3.17 5.82 -8.06
N LYS A 68 -3.86 5.85 -9.19
CA LYS A 68 -3.20 5.66 -10.48
C LYS A 68 -2.36 6.88 -10.83
N ILE A 69 -1.17 6.63 -11.34
CA ILE A 69 -0.30 7.66 -11.93
C ILE A 69 -0.69 7.83 -13.39
N GLU A 70 -0.87 9.06 -13.83
CA GLU A 70 -1.23 9.37 -15.22
C GLU A 70 -0.04 9.17 -16.18
N HIS A 71 -0.32 8.94 -17.45
CA HIS A 71 0.72 8.58 -18.44
C HIS A 71 1.87 9.60 -18.55
N ASN A 72 1.58 10.88 -18.31
CA ASN A 72 2.55 11.98 -18.45
C ASN A 72 3.14 12.44 -17.12
N GLU A 73 2.79 11.79 -16.00
CA GLU A 73 3.31 12.17 -14.69
C GLU A 73 4.72 11.59 -14.49
N ILE A 74 5.64 12.43 -14.02
CA ILE A 74 7.04 12.03 -13.81
C ILE A 74 7.14 11.23 -12.51
N VAL A 75 7.51 9.97 -12.62
CA VAL A 75 7.82 9.11 -11.47
C VAL A 75 9.32 9.11 -11.25
N GLU A 76 9.76 9.72 -10.15
CA GLU A 76 11.18 9.80 -9.82
C GLU A 76 11.75 8.49 -9.26
N ILE A 77 10.90 7.68 -8.62
CA ILE A 77 11.27 6.47 -7.90
C ILE A 77 10.27 5.36 -8.19
N THR A 78 10.77 4.20 -8.60
CA THR A 78 9.99 2.96 -8.70
C THR A 78 10.60 1.90 -7.81
N THR A 79 9.79 1.30 -6.95
CA THR A 79 10.19 0.19 -6.07
C THR A 79 9.49 -1.11 -6.48
N PRO A 80 10.09 -2.27 -6.22
CA PRO A 80 9.49 -3.55 -6.57
C PRO A 80 8.40 -3.87 -5.54
N VAL A 81 7.33 -4.51 -5.99
CA VAL A 81 6.34 -5.08 -5.06
C VAL A 81 6.87 -6.42 -4.55
N LEU A 82 6.91 -6.59 -3.24
CA LEU A 82 7.23 -7.86 -2.58
C LEU A 82 5.93 -8.55 -2.20
N ILE A 83 5.81 -9.82 -2.58
CA ILE A 83 4.62 -10.63 -2.31
C ILE A 83 4.99 -11.63 -1.23
N THR A 84 4.24 -11.60 -0.13
CA THR A 84 4.42 -12.50 1.01
C THR A 84 3.10 -13.15 1.35
N TRP A 85 3.11 -14.46 1.53
CA TRP A 85 1.99 -15.19 2.10
C TRP A 85 2.15 -15.26 3.61
N ASN A 86 1.08 -14.94 4.35
CA ASN A 86 1.02 -15.17 5.78
C ASN A 86 0.15 -16.40 6.02
N ASP A 87 0.77 -17.54 6.31
CA ASP A 87 0.08 -18.81 6.58
C ASP A 87 -0.64 -18.84 7.94
N GLY A 88 -0.78 -17.69 8.62
CA GLY A 88 -1.47 -17.57 9.91
C GLY A 88 -0.73 -18.24 11.07
N LYS A 89 0.50 -18.72 10.87
CA LYS A 89 1.37 -19.19 11.94
C LYS A 89 1.93 -17.98 12.67
N THR A 90 1.21 -17.52 13.68
CA THR A 90 1.72 -16.56 14.65
C THR A 90 2.98 -17.15 15.26
N SER A 91 4.14 -16.55 15.00
CA SER A 91 5.36 -16.88 15.74
C SER A 91 5.17 -16.27 17.12
N GLU A 92 4.87 -17.08 18.13
CA GLU A 92 4.89 -16.65 19.53
C GLU A 92 6.31 -16.13 19.83
N LEU A 93 6.42 -14.82 20.08
CA LEU A 93 7.58 -14.17 20.67
C LEU A 93 7.23 -13.76 22.10
#